data_AF-A0A2K3LAD6-F1
#
_entry.id   AF-A0A2K3LAD6-F1
#
_cell.length_a   1.000
_cell.length_b   1.000
_cell.length_c   1.000
_cell.angle_alpha   90.00
_cell.angle_beta   90.00
_cell.angle_gamma   90.00
#
_symmetry.space_group_name_H-M   'P 1'
#
loop_
_entity.id
_entity.type
_entity.pdbx_description
1 polymer ?
#
loop_
_entity_poly.entity_id
_entity_poly.type
_entity_poly.pdbx_seq_one_letter_code
_entity_poly.pdbx_strand_id
1 'polypeptide(L)' 'ITQILVHWKGKTVEEATWEDEIMMRSQFPKFGLADKARAEGGGIDRTQLVALLQ' A
#
# COMPACT_ATOMS: atom_id res chain seq x y z
N ILE A 1 8.77 17.71 10.32
CA ILE A 1 7.39 17.22 10.12
C ILE A 1 7.40 16.44 8.81
N THR A 2 6.90 15.20 8.80
CA THR A 2 6.87 14.38 7.57
C THR A 2 5.53 14.56 6.87
N GLN A 3 5.58 14.82 5.57
CA GLN A 3 4.40 15.01 4.74
C GLN A 3 4.31 13.93 3.66
N ILE A 4 3.08 13.64 3.25
CA ILE A 4 2.78 12.73 2.14
C ILE A 4 1.86 13.44 1.14
N LEU A 5 2.09 13.17 -0.15
CA LEU A 5 1.23 13.66 -1.21
C LEU A 5 0.05 12.70 -1.37
N VAL A 6 -1.17 13.20 -1.17
CA VAL A 6 -2.40 12.41 -1.21
C VAL A 6 -3.20 12.77 -2.46
N HIS A 7 -3.41 11.78 -3.32
CA HIS A 7 -4.40 11.86 -4.38
C HIS A 7 -5.75 11.34 -3.86
N TRP A 8 -6.74 12.22 -3.85
CA TRP A 8 -8.05 11.93 -3.29
C TRP A 8 -8.94 11.16 -4.26
N LYS A 9 -9.69 10.18 -3.75
CA LYS A 9 -10.66 9.42 -4.55
C LYS A 9 -11.67 10.36 -5.20
N GLY A 10 -11.82 10.24 -6.52
CA GLY A 10 -12.76 11.06 -7.29
C GLY A 10 -12.27 12.48 -7.59
N LYS A 11 -11.02 12.81 -7.25
CA LYS A 11 -10.37 14.06 -7.61
C LYS A 11 -9.37 13.87 -8.74
N THR A 12 -9.04 14.96 -9.40
CA THR A 12 -7.98 15.01 -10.42
C THR A 12 -6.60 14.96 -9.75
N VAL A 13 -5.54 14.76 -10.54
CA VAL A 13 -4.17 14.68 -10.02
C VAL A 13 -3.69 16.06 -9.54
N GLU A 14 -4.17 17.11 -10.17
CA GLU A 14 -3.90 18.52 -9.87
C GLU A 14 -4.50 18.94 -8.52
N GLU A 15 -5.52 18.23 -8.05
CA GLU A 15 -6.17 18.43 -6.74
C GLU A 15 -5.51 17.64 -5.60
N ALA A 16 -4.37 16.98 -5.83
CA ALA A 16 -3.62 16.32 -4.77
C ALA A 16 -3.11 17.32 -3.73
N THR A 17 -3.13 16.95 -2.44
CA THR A 17 -2.69 17.81 -1.34
C THR A 17 -1.56 17.18 -0.53
N TRP A 18 -0.71 18.01 0.06
CA TRP A 18 0.30 17.59 1.03
C TRP A 18 -0.32 17.53 2.41
N GLU A 19 -0.24 16.37 3.04
CA GLU A 19 -0.88 16.09 4.32
C GLU A 19 0.16 15.58 5.33
N ASP A 20 -0.07 15.89 6.61
CA ASP A 20 0.81 15.44 7.68
C ASP A 20 0.69 13.92 7.88
N GLU A 21 1.82 13.22 7.86
CA GLU A 21 1.85 11.76 7.97
C GLU A 21 1.17 11.25 9.25
N ILE A 22 1.32 11.97 10.36
CA ILE A 22 0.73 11.62 11.65
C ILE A 22 -0.80 11.67 11.58
N MET A 23 -1.37 12.68 10.93
CA MET A 23 -2.81 12.82 10.77
C MET A 23 -3.36 11.66 9.92
N MET A 24 -2.64 11.28 8.87
CA MET A 24 -3.05 10.22 7.95
C MET A 24 -2.98 8.83 8.61
N ARG A 25 -1.95 8.55 9.40
CA ARG A 25 -1.86 7.31 10.18
C ARG A 25 -2.93 7.22 11.26
N SER A 26 -3.31 8.34 11.86
CA SER A 26 -4.38 8.39 12.87
C SER A 26 -5.75 8.07 12.27
N GLN A 27 -6.08 8.69 11.12
CA GLN A 27 -7.36 8.46 10.44
C GLN A 27 -7.44 7.11 9.73
N PHE A 28 -6.31 6.64 9.18
CA PHE A 28 -6.22 5.42 8.38
C PHE A 28 -5.15 4.48 8.95
N PRO A 29 -5.35 3.92 10.16
CA PRO A 29 -4.33 3.14 10.86
C PRO A 29 -3.94 1.83 10.16
N LYS A 30 -4.81 1.32 9.29
CA LYS A 30 -4.57 0.11 8.48
C LYS A 30 -3.99 0.41 7.09
N PHE A 31 -3.91 1.69 6.72
CA PHE A 31 -3.41 2.08 5.41
C PHE A 31 -1.87 2.03 5.41
N GLY A 32 -1.34 0.95 4.83
CA GLY A 32 0.07 0.88 4.50
C GLY A 32 0.33 1.74 3.28
N LEU A 33 1.12 2.81 3.45
CA LEU A 33 1.70 3.55 2.33
C LEU A 33 2.62 2.57 1.60
N ALA A 34 2.10 1.98 0.52
CA ALA A 34 2.63 0.74 -0.06
C ALA A 34 4.12 0.79 -0.47
N ASP A 35 4.70 1.98 -0.63
CA ASP A 35 6.14 2.18 -0.92
C ASP A 35 7.05 2.10 0.34
N LYS A 36 6.48 2.23 1.54
CA LYS A 36 7.16 2.21 2.84
C LYS A 36 6.59 1.16 3.80
N ALA A 37 5.50 0.52 3.43
CA ALA A 37 4.96 -0.62 4.16
C ALA A 37 5.88 -1.82 3.90
N ARG A 38 6.40 -2.44 4.97
CA ARG A 38 7.07 -3.74 4.86
C ARG A 38 6.08 -4.69 4.18
N ALA A 39 6.38 -5.11 2.96
CA ALA A 39 5.65 -6.19 2.33
C ALA A 39 5.79 -7.42 3.24
N GLU A 40 4.69 -7.85 3.85
CA GLU A 40 4.62 -9.18 4.45
C GLU A 40 4.64 -10.15 3.26
N GLY A 41 5.81 -10.74 2.99
CA GLY A 41 6.05 -11.60 1.84
C GLY A 41 5.14 -12.81 1.85
N GLY A 42 3.96 -12.68 1.24
CA GLY A 42 3.05 -13.76 0.88
C GLY A 42 2.99 -13.87 -0.64
N GLY A 43 3.93 -14.61 -1.23
CA GLY A 43 3.91 -14.88 -2.66
C GLY A 43 2.68 -15.72 -3.04
N ILE A 44 2.03 -15.37 -4.15
CA ILE A 44 0.99 -16.19 -4.80
C ILE A 44 1.64 -17.24 -5.74
N ASP A 45 2.95 -17.44 -5.64
CA ASP A 45 3.65 -18.46 -6.43
C ASP A 45 3.38 -19.84 -5.83
N ARG A 46 2.21 -20.40 -6.16
CA ARG A 46 1.92 -21.81 -5.93
C ARG A 46 2.81 -22.61 -6.88
N THR A 47 3.89 -23.18 -6.38
CA THR A 47 4.57 -24.28 -7.08
C THR A 47 3.53 -25.40 -7.25
N GLN A 48 2.93 -25.50 -8.44
CA GLN A 48 2.25 -26.72 -8.85
C GLN A 48 3.35 -27.78 -8.95
N LEU A 49 3.54 -28.53 -7.87
CA LEU A 49 4.24 -29.80 -7.92
C LEU A 49 3.37 -30.69 -8.81
N VAL A 50 3.69 -30.71 -10.10
CA VAL A 50 3.06 -31.61 -11.06
C VAL A 50 3.27 -33.00 -10.50
N ALA A 51 2.17 -33.67 -10.15
CA ALA A 51 2.19 -35.06 -9.74
C ALA A 51 2.74 -35.89 -10.92
N LEU A 52 4.02 -36.22 -10.85
CA LEU A 52 4.67 -37.15 -11.74
C LEU A 52 5.64 -37.99 -10.92
N LEU A 53 5.08 -38.87 -10.08
CA LEU A 53 5.61 -40.21 -9.92
C LEU A 53 4.41 -41.16 -9.71
N GLN A 54 4.25 -41.99 -10.74
CA GLN A 54 3.48 -43.23 -10.94
C GLN A 54 2.63 -43.78 -9.78
#